data_AF-A0A7S1Y984-F1
#
_entry.id   AF-A0A7S1Y984-F1
#
_cell.length_a   1.000
_cell.length_b   1.000
_cell.length_c   1.000
_cell.angle_alpha   90.00
_cell.angle_beta   90.00
_cell.angle_gamma   90.00
#
_symmetry.space_group_name_H-M   'P 1'
#
loop_
_entity.id
_entity.type
_entity.pdbx_description
1 polymer ?
#
loop_
_entity_poly.entity_id
_entity_poly.type
_entity_poly.pdbx_seq_one_letter_code
_entity_poly.pdbx_strand_id
1 'polypeptide(L)'
;LRDTDGDGDGDSPLRGVEIFLLDRNSIVVDRTTTDENGYYEFNDLPPAEYSVVETQPTFNGFPFVSVSDKDGPSNSLDRIDNIDLLSGDSLDNDFVEKLDSESPTVG
;
A
#
# COMPACT_ATOMS: atom_id res chain seq x y z
N LEU A 1 4.12 -4.58 1.33
CA LEU A 1 4.95 -5.82 1.45
C LEU A 1 5.65 -6.09 0.13
N ARG A 2 6.74 -6.86 0.13
CA ARG A 2 7.45 -7.23 -1.09
C ARG A 2 7.23 -8.69 -1.46
N ASP A 3 6.76 -8.93 -2.69
CA ASP A 3 6.78 -10.20 -3.41
C ASP A 3 8.21 -10.48 -3.92
N THR A 4 8.80 -11.59 -3.46
CA THR A 4 10.16 -12.01 -3.79
C THR A 4 10.24 -13.28 -4.63
N ASP A 5 9.19 -14.11 -4.64
CA ASP A 5 9.18 -15.39 -5.36
C ASP A 5 8.21 -15.43 -6.56
N GLY A 6 7.36 -14.41 -6.70
CA GLY A 6 6.42 -14.25 -7.80
C GLY A 6 5.12 -15.01 -7.64
N ASP A 7 4.73 -15.41 -6.43
CA ASP A 7 3.46 -16.07 -6.15
C ASP A 7 2.27 -15.10 -5.93
N GLY A 8 2.57 -13.81 -5.77
CA GLY A 8 1.59 -12.74 -5.59
C GLY A 8 1.33 -12.38 -4.13
N ASP A 9 1.97 -13.06 -3.18
CA ASP A 9 1.88 -12.79 -1.76
C ASP A 9 3.08 -11.93 -1.27
N GLY A 10 2.87 -11.23 -0.16
CA GLY A 10 3.91 -10.42 0.47
C GLY A 10 4.88 -11.28 1.31
N ASP A 11 6.11 -11.48 0.83
CA ASP A 11 7.13 -12.29 1.50
C ASP A 11 7.95 -11.55 2.56
N SER A 12 8.19 -10.26 2.32
CA SER A 12 9.14 -9.48 3.12
C SER A 12 8.67 -8.04 3.37
N PRO A 13 9.09 -7.43 4.50
CA PRO A 13 8.65 -6.10 4.86
C PRO A 13 9.23 -5.04 3.91
N LEU A 14 8.41 -4.04 3.59
CA LEU A 14 8.84 -2.82 2.90
C LEU A 14 8.70 -1.64 3.85
N ARG A 15 9.84 -1.15 4.34
CA ARG A 15 9.93 -0.01 5.25
C ARG A 15 9.99 1.30 4.49
N GLY A 16 9.39 2.34 5.06
CA GLY A 16 9.55 3.72 4.63
C GLY A 16 8.73 4.09 3.40
N VAL A 17 7.70 3.30 3.08
CA VAL A 17 6.71 3.61 2.06
C VAL A 17 5.73 4.63 2.64
N GLU A 18 5.51 5.76 1.95
CA GLU A 18 4.55 6.78 2.40
C GLU A 18 3.13 6.33 2.04
N ILE A 19 2.25 6.33 3.03
CA ILE A 19 0.84 5.96 2.91
C ILE A 19 -0.01 7.18 3.23
N PHE A 20 -0.97 7.50 2.37
CA PHE A 20 -1.94 8.57 2.55
C PHE A 20 -3.31 8.00 2.88
N LEU A 21 -3.97 8.57 3.88
CA LEU A 21 -5.37 8.31 4.17
C LEU A 21 -6.25 9.37 3.51
N LEU A 22 -7.24 8.93 2.74
CA LEU A 22 -8.19 9.78 2.05
C LEU A 22 -9.60 9.56 2.62
N ASP A 23 -10.36 10.63 2.77
CA ASP A 23 -11.79 10.55 3.09
C ASP A 23 -12.63 10.14 1.87
N ARG A 24 -13.94 9.92 2.08
CA ARG A 24 -14.93 9.65 1.01
C ARG A 24 -14.95 10.67 -0.14
N ASN A 25 -14.44 11.88 0.11
CA ASN A 25 -14.37 12.96 -0.86
C ASN A 25 -13.02 12.94 -1.63
N SER A 26 -12.20 11.91 -1.42
CA SER A 26 -10.85 11.74 -1.96
C SER A 26 -9.90 12.89 -1.55
N ILE A 27 -10.13 13.47 -0.37
CA ILE A 27 -9.23 14.46 0.22
C ILE A 27 -8.28 13.75 1.18
N VAL A 28 -6.98 14.01 1.05
CA VAL A 28 -5.97 13.54 2.01
C VAL A 28 -6.24 14.17 3.37
N VAL A 29 -6.51 13.33 4.36
CA VAL A 29 -6.80 13.75 5.74
C VAL A 29 -5.67 13.39 6.71
N ASP A 30 -4.85 12.39 6.38
CA ASP A 30 -3.67 12.03 7.15
C ASP A 30 -2.62 11.30 6.29
N ARG A 31 -1.41 11.10 6.83
CA ARG A 31 -0.37 10.28 6.22
C ARG A 31 0.54 9.63 7.26
N THR A 32 1.12 8.50 6.90
CA THR A 32 2.09 7.77 7.71
C THR A 32 3.16 7.11 6.83
N THR A 33 4.09 6.40 7.44
CA THR A 33 5.12 5.62 6.73
C THR A 33 5.21 4.22 7.29
N THR A 34 5.41 3.22 6.43
CA THR A 34 5.58 1.84 6.87
C THR A 34 6.82 1.67 7.77
N ASP A 35 6.68 0.88 8.82
CA ASP A 35 7.72 0.62 9.82
C ASP A 35 8.74 -0.46 9.37
N GLU A 36 9.61 -0.89 10.29
CA GLU A 36 10.63 -1.93 10.01
C GLU A 36 10.03 -3.31 9.68
N ASN A 37 8.77 -3.53 10.03
CA ASN A 37 8.00 -4.74 9.74
C ASN A 37 7.05 -4.55 8.55
N GLY A 38 7.06 -3.38 7.90
CA GLY A 38 6.18 -3.05 6.79
C GLY A 38 4.76 -2.64 7.21
N TYR A 39 4.50 -2.45 8.50
CA TYR A 39 3.19 -2.05 9.01
C TYR A 39 3.00 -0.54 8.99
N TYR A 40 1.76 -0.12 8.78
CA TYR A 40 1.32 1.25 8.95
C TYR A 40 -0.01 1.26 9.71
N GLU A 41 -0.31 2.36 10.40
CA GLU A 41 -1.52 2.47 11.22
C GLU A 41 -2.01 3.92 11.23
N PHE A 42 -3.34 4.08 11.21
CA PHE A 42 -4.03 5.33 11.48
C PHE A 42 -4.97 5.10 12.66
N ASN A 43 -4.79 5.87 13.73
CA ASN A 43 -5.54 5.73 14.98
C ASN A 43 -6.57 6.86 15.14
N ASP A 44 -7.55 6.64 16.02
CA ASP A 44 -8.54 7.65 16.42
C ASP A 44 -9.35 8.25 15.25
N LEU A 45 -9.60 7.46 14.20
CA LEU A 45 -10.38 7.89 13.05
C LEU A 45 -11.88 7.93 13.38
N PRO A 46 -12.60 9.02 13.01
CA PRO A 46 -14.06 9.05 13.07
C PRO A 46 -14.69 7.93 12.21
N PRO A 47 -15.83 7.35 12.62
CA PRO A 47 -16.53 6.38 11.79
C PRO A 47 -16.94 6.97 10.43
N ALA A 48 -16.34 6.47 9.35
CA ALA A 48 -16.61 6.86 7.97
C ALA A 48 -16.01 5.81 7.01
N GLU A 49 -16.23 6.03 5.71
CA GLU A 49 -15.53 5.33 4.64
C GLU A 49 -14.24 6.08 4.28
N TYR A 50 -13.15 5.33 4.14
CA TYR A 50 -11.83 5.83 3.78
C TYR A 50 -11.23 5.04 2.61
N SER A 51 -10.17 5.60 2.05
CA SER A 51 -9.25 4.93 1.14
C SER A 51 -7.82 5.16 1.61
N VAL A 52 -6.91 4.25 1.29
CA VAL A 52 -5.47 4.46 1.46
C VAL A 52 -4.77 4.41 0.10
N VAL A 53 -3.75 5.25 -0.06
CA VAL A 53 -2.94 5.32 -1.28
C VAL A 53 -1.48 5.24 -0.87
N GLU A 54 -0.70 4.38 -1.52
CA GLU A 54 0.74 4.35 -1.34
C GLU A 54 1.48 5.18 -2.39
N THR A 55 2.66 5.68 -2.02
CA THR A 55 3.64 6.11 -3.03
C THR A 55 4.40 4.90 -3.54
N GLN A 56 4.45 4.70 -4.86
CA GLN A 56 5.25 3.64 -5.47
C GLN A 56 6.67 3.61 -4.87
N PRO A 57 7.05 2.54 -4.14
CA PRO A 57 8.35 2.49 -3.51
C PRO A 57 9.48 2.36 -4.54
N THR A 58 10.70 2.67 -4.09
CA THR A 58 11.93 2.43 -4.84
C THR A 58 12.98 1.77 -3.95
N PHE A 59 13.82 0.91 -4.53
CA PHE A 59 14.97 0.31 -3.86
C PHE A 59 16.23 0.56 -4.68
N ASN A 60 17.21 1.28 -4.10
CA ASN A 60 18.45 1.66 -4.76
C ASN A 60 18.25 2.36 -6.13
N GLY A 61 17.18 3.15 -6.25
CA GLY A 61 16.84 3.87 -7.48
C GLY A 61 16.08 3.04 -8.53
N PHE A 62 15.74 1.78 -8.23
CA PHE A 62 14.88 0.95 -9.06
C PHE A 62 13.44 0.98 -8.53
N PRO A 63 12.43 1.18 -9.39
CA PRO A 63 11.04 1.17 -8.97
C PRO A 63 10.62 -0.25 -8.58
N PHE A 64 9.70 -0.33 -7.63
CA PHE A 64 8.84 -1.49 -7.54
C PHE A 64 7.72 -1.38 -8.58
N VAL A 65 7.04 -2.49 -8.81
CA VAL A 65 5.80 -2.59 -9.56
C VAL A 65 4.80 -3.31 -8.68
N SER A 66 3.59 -2.79 -8.64
CA SER A 66 2.55 -3.35 -7.80
C SER A 66 2.05 -4.68 -8.39
N VAL A 67 1.86 -5.66 -7.52
CA VAL A 67 1.52 -7.05 -7.86
C VAL A 67 0.07 -7.34 -7.53
N SER A 68 -0.32 -7.06 -6.29
CA SER A 68 -1.67 -7.31 -5.78
C SER A 68 -1.98 -6.42 -4.59
N ASP A 69 -3.22 -5.94 -4.55
CA ASP A 69 -3.81 -5.33 -3.37
C ASP A 69 -4.85 -6.30 -2.84
N LYS A 70 -4.62 -6.85 -1.66
CA LYS A 70 -5.41 -7.99 -1.19
C LYS A 70 -6.88 -7.60 -0.89
N ASP A 71 -7.12 -6.33 -0.56
CA ASP A 71 -8.28 -5.93 0.26
C ASP A 71 -9.12 -4.74 -0.25
N GLY A 72 -9.21 -4.52 -1.57
CA GLY A 72 -10.14 -3.53 -2.13
C GLY A 72 -10.77 -3.94 -3.47
N PRO A 73 -11.96 -3.41 -3.83
CA PRO A 73 -12.52 -3.61 -5.18
C PRO A 73 -11.80 -2.76 -6.25
N SER A 74 -10.68 -2.11 -5.90
CA SER A 74 -10.05 -1.14 -6.77
C SER A 74 -9.07 -1.80 -7.72
N ASN A 75 -9.27 -1.51 -8.99
CA ASN A 75 -8.42 -1.93 -10.11
C ASN A 75 -7.17 -1.03 -10.22
N SER A 76 -6.75 -0.43 -9.10
CA SER A 76 -5.72 0.61 -9.00
C SER A 76 -4.64 0.11 -8.06
N LEU A 77 -3.56 -0.33 -8.68
CA LEU A 77 -2.40 -1.01 -8.10
C LEU A 77 -1.69 -0.32 -6.91
N ASP A 78 -1.99 0.95 -6.61
CA ASP A 78 -1.43 1.71 -5.48
C ASP A 78 -2.53 2.28 -4.56
N ARG A 79 -3.77 1.76 -4.62
CA ARG A 79 -4.91 2.31 -3.89
C ARG A 79 -5.91 1.25 -3.42
N ILE A 80 -6.17 1.24 -2.12
CA ILE A 80 -7.22 0.43 -1.49
C ILE A 80 -8.41 1.35 -1.17
N ASP A 81 -9.60 0.99 -1.66
CA ASP A 81 -10.84 1.75 -1.51
C ASP A 81 -11.86 1.02 -0.62
N ASN A 82 -12.86 1.77 -0.15
CA ASN A 82 -14.01 1.27 0.61
C ASN A 82 -13.63 0.63 1.96
N ILE A 83 -12.67 1.23 2.66
CA ILE A 83 -12.36 0.89 4.04
C ILE A 83 -13.49 1.44 4.93
N ASP A 84 -14.45 0.59 5.28
CA ASP A 84 -15.64 0.95 6.06
C ASP A 84 -15.39 0.82 7.57
N LEU A 85 -15.06 1.94 8.22
CA LEU A 85 -14.87 2.00 9.67
C LEU A 85 -16.19 2.20 10.44
N LEU A 86 -17.35 2.16 9.78
CA LEU A 86 -18.64 2.18 10.48
C LEU A 86 -18.87 0.91 11.31
N SER A 87 -18.16 -0.17 10.98
CA SER A 87 -18.28 -1.47 11.65
C SER A 87 -17.18 -1.74 12.69
N GLY A 88 -16.22 -0.83 12.86
CA GLY A 88 -15.06 -0.98 13.74
C GLY A 88 -13.74 -0.86 12.97
N ASP A 89 -12.71 -1.52 13.48
CA ASP A 89 -11.38 -1.49 12.86
C ASP A 89 -11.36 -2.27 11.54
N SER A 90 -10.51 -1.83 10.62
CA SER A 90 -10.18 -2.58 9.41
C SER A 90 -8.72 -3.01 9.48
N LEU A 91 -8.51 -4.31 9.36
CA LEU A 91 -7.20 -4.96 9.30
C LEU A 91 -6.99 -5.47 7.87
N ASP A 92 -5.74 -5.84 7.54
CA ASP A 92 -5.35 -6.50 6.29
C ASP A 92 -5.32 -5.62 5.02
N ASN A 93 -5.30 -4.30 5.18
CA ASN A 93 -5.12 -3.33 4.08
C ASN A 93 -3.68 -3.32 3.53
N ASP A 94 -3.26 -4.38 2.87
CA ASP A 94 -1.88 -4.57 2.43
C ASP A 94 -1.68 -4.30 0.93
N PHE A 95 -0.62 -3.53 0.62
CA PHE A 95 -0.05 -3.38 -0.71
C PHE A 95 1.04 -4.43 -0.94
N VAL A 96 1.08 -5.10 -2.10
CA VAL A 96 2.14 -6.08 -2.43
C VAL A 96 2.89 -5.65 -3.69
N GLU A 97 4.20 -5.51 -3.53
CA GLU A 97 5.11 -4.91 -4.50
C GLU A 97 6.21 -5.87 -4.94
N LYS A 98 6.59 -5.83 -6.21
CA LYS A 98 7.73 -6.59 -6.73
C LYS A 98 8.77 -5.65 -7.28
N LEU A 99 10.04 -5.91 -7.00
CA LEU A 99 11.10 -5.10 -7.58
C LEU A 99 11.13 -5.31 -9.09
N ASP A 100 11.09 -4.23 -9.88
CA ASP A 100 11.20 -4.35 -11.33
C ASP A 100 12.59 -4.91 -11.69
N SER A 101 12.62 -6.18 -12.13
CA SER A 101 13.86 -6.83 -12.55
C SER A 101 14.31 -6.40 -13.94
N GLU A 102 13.45 -5.71 -14.70
CA GLU A 102 13.72 -5.24 -16.06
C GLU A 102 14.32 -3.81 -16.05
N SER A 103 15.44 -3.62 -15.35
CA SER A 103 16.28 -2.43 -15.59
C SER A 103 16.82 -2.46 -17.02
N PRO A 104 16.94 -1.33 -17.73
CA PRO A 104 17.20 -1.30 -19.16
C PRO A 104 18.49 -2.05 -19.47
N THR A 105 18.38 -3.07 -20.31
CA THR A 105 19.55 -3.68 -20.94
C THR A 105 20.24 -2.56 -21.70
N VAL A 106 21.40 -2.10 -21.21
CA VAL A 106 22.27 -1.21 -21.98
C VAL A 106 22.79 -2.05 -23.14
N GLY A 107 22.14 -1.91 -24.29
CA GLY A 107 22.62 -2.40 -25.58
C GLY A 107 23.72 -1.53 -26.15
#